data_AF-A0A3A6CRV2-F1
#
_entry.id   AF-A0A3A6CRV2-F1
#
_cell.length_a   1.000
_cell.length_b   1.000
_cell.length_c   1.000
_cell.angle_alpha   90.00
_cell.angle_beta   90.00
_cell.angle_gamma   90.00
#
_symmetry.space_group_name_H-M   'P 1'
#
loop_
_entity.id
_entity.type
_entity.pdbx_description
1 polymer ?
#
loop_
_entity_poly.entity_id
_entity_poly.type
_entity_poly.pdbx_seq_one_letter_code
_entity_poly.pdbx_strand_id
1 'polypeptide(L)'
;MDAVKNDVKRLVKIELAAANKKFRMFAGPHEGAGIIQEEVVEAAQEMNGLRQELNAMWMNVYSNNPQISTKGVYDRAVALAVEAIQTAAMARKFERSQRRHWPGAKEPHYGEGE
;
A
#
# COMPACT_ATOMS: atom_id res chain seq x y z
N MET A 1 -15.04 12.21 9.57
CA MET A 1 -13.78 12.96 9.72
C MET A 1 -12.65 11.94 9.75
N ASP A 2 -11.88 11.80 8.67
CA ASP A 2 -10.73 10.89 8.67
C ASP A 2 -9.51 11.68 9.15
N ALA A 3 -9.24 11.61 10.46
CA ALA A 3 -8.20 12.40 11.11
C ALA A 3 -6.82 12.29 10.42
N VAL A 4 -6.54 11.14 9.80
CA VAL A 4 -5.24 10.81 9.21
C VAL A 4 -5.20 10.87 7.68
N LYS A 5 -6.31 11.15 6.99
CA LYS A 5 -6.37 11.00 5.51
C LYS A 5 -5.35 11.87 4.78
N ASN A 6 -5.12 13.09 5.25
CA ASN A 6 -4.13 13.99 4.66
C ASN A 6 -2.70 13.51 4.94
N ASP A 7 -2.45 12.93 6.12
CA ASP A 7 -1.16 12.34 6.47
C ASP A 7 -0.88 11.11 5.59
N VAL A 8 -1.86 10.24 5.38
CA VAL A 8 -1.74 9.09 4.47
C VAL A 8 -1.42 9.56 3.04
N LYS A 9 -2.12 10.59 2.52
CA LYS A 9 -1.79 11.17 1.20
C LYS A 9 -0.36 11.73 1.15
N ARG A 10 0.17 12.26 2.27
CA ARG A 10 1.57 12.71 2.36
C ARG A 10 2.52 11.51 2.35
N LEU A 11 2.24 10.46 3.12
CA LEU A 11 3.04 9.22 3.13
C LEU A 11 3.12 8.57 1.76
N VAL A 12 2.01 8.50 1.01
CA VAL A 12 2.00 8.02 -0.39
C VAL A 12 2.95 8.83 -1.28
N LYS A 13 3.07 10.15 -1.09
CA LYS A 13 4.03 10.97 -1.86
C LYS A 13 5.48 10.65 -1.47
N ILE A 14 5.74 10.37 -0.19
CA ILE A 14 7.07 10.00 0.32
C ILE A 14 7.47 8.65 -0.27
N GLU A 15 6.60 7.64 -0.19
CA GLU A 15 6.85 6.30 -0.72
C GLU A 15 7.10 6.33 -2.23
N LEU A 16 6.27 7.07 -2.97
CA LEU A 16 6.46 7.28 -4.40
C LEU A 16 7.80 7.96 -4.73
N ALA A 17 8.25 8.92 -3.92
CA ALA A 17 9.55 9.56 -4.12
C ALA A 17 10.71 8.59 -3.84
N ALA A 18 10.60 7.78 -2.79
CA ALA A 18 11.59 6.74 -2.46
C ALA A 18 11.69 5.70 -3.58
N ALA A 19 10.56 5.19 -4.07
CA ALA A 19 10.53 4.23 -5.18
C ALA A 19 11.13 4.78 -6.47
N ASN A 20 10.87 6.06 -6.81
CA ASN A 20 11.45 6.70 -7.99
C ASN A 20 12.95 7.00 -7.85
N LYS A 21 13.46 7.14 -6.63
CA LYS A 21 14.90 7.27 -6.37
C LYS A 21 15.62 5.94 -6.53
N LYS A 22 14.98 4.84 -6.12
CA LYS A 22 15.56 3.49 -6.11
C LYS A 22 15.43 2.78 -7.45
N PHE A 23 14.33 3.00 -8.17
CA PHE A 23 13.98 2.26 -9.38
C PHE A 23 13.58 3.19 -10.52
N ARG A 24 13.89 2.78 -11.76
CA ARG A 24 13.39 3.46 -12.96
C ARG A 24 11.86 3.45 -13.03
N MET A 25 11.31 4.30 -13.89
CA MET A 25 9.90 4.23 -14.27
C MET A 25 9.59 2.86 -14.87
N PHE A 26 8.34 2.41 -14.73
CA PHE A 26 7.95 1.12 -15.26
C PHE A 26 8.13 1.10 -16.76
N ALA A 27 8.77 0.05 -17.27
CA ALA A 27 8.89 -0.23 -18.67
C ALA A 27 7.75 -1.14 -19.12
N GLY A 28 6.51 -0.92 -18.65
CA GLY A 28 5.32 -1.36 -19.38
C GLY A 28 4.11 -1.72 -18.54
N PRO A 29 2.95 -1.98 -19.19
CA PRO A 29 1.74 -2.43 -18.52
C PRO A 29 1.94 -3.71 -17.69
N HIS A 30 2.66 -4.69 -18.22
CA HIS A 30 2.94 -5.95 -17.51
C HIS A 30 3.81 -5.71 -16.27
N GLU A 31 4.90 -4.93 -16.40
CA GLU A 31 5.76 -4.58 -15.26
C GLU A 31 4.96 -3.81 -14.21
N GLY A 32 4.22 -2.78 -14.61
CA GLY A 32 3.43 -1.95 -13.68
C GLY A 32 2.32 -2.72 -12.97
N ALA A 33 1.55 -3.53 -13.71
CA ALA A 33 0.50 -4.36 -13.12
C ALA A 33 1.06 -5.45 -12.20
N GLY A 34 2.19 -6.07 -12.56
CA GLY A 34 2.86 -7.07 -11.74
C GLY A 34 3.33 -6.51 -10.40
N ILE A 35 3.99 -5.35 -10.41
CA ILE A 35 4.46 -4.70 -9.17
C ILE A 35 3.27 -4.25 -8.30
N ILE A 36 2.22 -3.68 -8.88
CA ILE A 36 1.02 -3.34 -8.10
C ILE A 36 0.38 -4.61 -7.49
N GLN A 37 0.36 -5.71 -8.23
CA GLN A 37 -0.15 -6.98 -7.73
C GLN A 37 0.69 -7.51 -6.56
N GLU A 38 2.02 -7.40 -6.63
CA GLU A 38 2.95 -7.80 -5.58
C GLU A 38 2.63 -7.07 -4.25
N GLU A 39 2.52 -5.74 -4.29
CA GLU A 39 2.20 -4.92 -3.11
C GLU A 39 0.81 -5.26 -2.53
N VAL A 40 -0.17 -5.57 -3.37
CA VAL A 40 -1.50 -6.02 -2.93
C VAL A 40 -1.44 -7.41 -2.28
N VAL A 41 -0.59 -8.30 -2.79
CA VAL A 41 -0.37 -9.63 -2.19
C VAL A 41 0.30 -9.49 -0.83
N GLU A 42 1.29 -8.61 -0.68
CA GLU A 42 1.95 -8.30 0.59
C GLU A 42 0.94 -7.73 1.60
N ALA A 43 0.09 -6.78 1.18
CA ALA A 43 -1.01 -6.28 2.01
C ALA A 43 -1.97 -7.42 2.42
N ALA A 44 -2.31 -8.34 1.52
CA ALA A 44 -3.15 -9.49 1.87
C ALA A 44 -2.48 -10.43 2.87
N GLN A 45 -1.16 -10.63 2.78
CA GLN A 45 -0.38 -11.42 3.74
C GLN A 45 -0.40 -10.75 5.13
N GLU A 46 -0.18 -9.43 5.20
CA GLU A 46 -0.25 -8.70 6.46
C GLU A 46 -1.65 -8.69 7.06
N MET A 47 -2.70 -8.62 6.24
CA MET A 47 -4.09 -8.75 6.71
C MET A 47 -4.37 -10.15 7.28
N ASN A 48 -3.83 -11.20 6.67
CA ASN A 48 -3.94 -12.56 7.21
C ASN A 48 -3.19 -12.68 8.54
N GLY A 49 -1.99 -12.11 8.65
CA GLY A 49 -1.23 -12.04 9.90
C GLY A 49 -1.99 -11.27 11.00
N LEU A 50 -2.56 -10.12 10.67
CA LEU A 50 -3.39 -9.33 11.58
C LEU A 50 -4.58 -10.14 12.13
N ARG A 51 -5.26 -10.91 11.27
CA ARG A 51 -6.36 -11.79 11.70
C ARG A 51 -5.88 -12.88 12.65
N GLN A 52 -4.70 -13.46 12.42
CA GLN A 52 -4.12 -14.47 13.31
C GLN A 52 -3.78 -13.88 14.68
N GLU A 53 -3.13 -12.71 14.72
CA GLU A 53 -2.80 -12.01 15.97
C GLU A 53 -4.06 -11.61 16.76
N LEU A 54 -5.09 -11.13 16.06
CA LEU A 54 -6.38 -10.82 16.68
C LEU A 54 -7.04 -12.08 17.27
N ASN A 55 -7.01 -13.20 16.57
CA ASN A 55 -7.53 -14.47 17.07
C ASN A 55 -6.75 -14.94 18.30
N ALA A 56 -5.42 -14.85 18.29
CA ALA A 56 -4.58 -15.19 19.45
C ALA A 56 -4.88 -14.29 20.66
N MET A 57 -5.10 -13.00 20.44
CA MET A 57 -5.55 -12.07 21.47
C MET A 57 -6.91 -12.49 22.05
N TRP A 58 -7.87 -12.87 21.21
CA TRP A 58 -9.18 -13.36 21.64
C TRP A 58 -9.10 -14.65 22.45
N MET A 59 -8.23 -15.59 22.10
CA MET A 59 -8.03 -16.82 22.87
C MET A 59 -7.54 -16.52 24.29
N ASN A 60 -6.71 -15.49 24.48
CA ASN A 60 -6.28 -15.04 25.80
C ASN A 60 -7.45 -14.43 26.60
N VAL A 61 -8.35 -13.68 25.94
CA VAL A 61 -9.58 -13.16 26.58
C VAL A 61 -10.45 -14.31 27.07
N TYR A 62 -10.75 -15.29 26.22
CA TYR A 62 -11.57 -16.46 26.59
C TYR A 62 -10.95 -17.30 27.71
N SER A 63 -9.62 -17.29 27.81
CA SER A 63 -8.88 -18.02 28.84
C SER A 63 -8.75 -17.24 30.17
N ASN A 64 -9.42 -16.08 30.30
CA ASN A 64 -9.30 -15.16 31.45
C ASN A 64 -7.84 -14.81 31.80
N ASN A 65 -6.98 -14.68 30.78
CA ASN A 65 -5.58 -14.31 31.00
C ASN A 65 -5.54 -12.87 31.59
N PRO A 66 -4.95 -12.66 32.79
CA PRO A 66 -4.92 -11.35 33.43
C PRO A 66 -4.07 -10.32 32.67
N GLN A 67 -3.22 -10.76 31.74
CA GLN A 67 -2.38 -9.89 30.93
C GLN A 67 -2.52 -10.24 29.43
N ILE A 68 -3.21 -9.37 28.69
CA ILE A 68 -3.37 -9.50 27.24
C ILE A 68 -2.42 -8.51 26.54
N SER A 69 -1.62 -9.02 25.60
CA SER A 69 -0.78 -8.19 24.75
C SER A 69 -1.50 -7.84 23.46
N THR A 70 -1.41 -6.58 23.05
CA THR A 70 -1.92 -6.08 21.76
C THR A 70 -0.82 -5.84 20.74
N LYS A 71 0.45 -6.15 21.09
CA LYS A 71 1.62 -5.82 20.28
C LYS A 71 1.56 -6.42 18.87
N GLY A 72 1.20 -7.70 18.75
CA GLY A 72 1.10 -8.37 17.45
C GLY A 72 0.04 -7.75 16.55
N VAL A 73 -1.13 -7.41 17.11
CA VAL A 73 -2.20 -6.70 16.40
C VAL A 73 -1.72 -5.34 15.93
N TYR A 74 -1.05 -4.57 16.79
CA TYR A 74 -0.50 -3.26 16.44
C TYR A 74 0.53 -3.37 15.31
N ASP A 75 1.53 -4.23 15.45
CA ASP A 75 2.63 -4.36 14.48
C ASP A 75 2.09 -4.77 13.10
N ARG A 76 1.19 -5.76 13.05
CA ARG A 76 0.57 -6.21 11.79
C ARG A 76 -0.35 -5.18 11.17
N ALA A 77 -1.09 -4.42 11.98
CA ALA A 77 -1.92 -3.33 11.46
C ALA A 77 -1.07 -2.19 10.87
N VAL A 78 0.06 -1.86 11.49
CA VAL A 78 1.01 -0.88 10.95
C VAL A 78 1.63 -1.38 9.65
N ALA A 79 2.09 -2.64 9.60
CA ALA A 79 2.64 -3.24 8.39
C ALA A 79 1.63 -3.24 7.23
N LEU A 80 0.38 -3.67 7.50
CA LEU A 80 -0.70 -3.61 6.52
C LEU A 80 -0.93 -2.19 5.97
N ALA A 81 -0.89 -1.17 6.84
CA ALA A 81 -1.06 0.22 6.41
C ALA A 81 0.09 0.68 5.50
N VAL A 82 1.30 0.20 5.75
CA VAL A 82 2.50 0.48 4.95
C VAL A 82 2.37 -0.15 3.55
N GLU A 83 2.01 -1.43 3.44
CA GLU A 83 1.80 -2.10 2.14
C GLU A 83 0.66 -1.47 1.32
N ALA A 84 -0.42 -1.02 2.00
CA ALA A 84 -1.51 -0.29 1.33
C ALA A 84 -1.04 1.08 0.79
N ILE A 85 -0.13 1.76 1.50
CA ILE A 85 0.48 3.02 1.05
C ILE A 85 1.41 2.78 -0.14
N GLN A 86 2.22 1.71 -0.11
CA GLN A 86 3.06 1.32 -1.24
C GLN A 86 2.22 0.97 -2.47
N THR A 87 1.13 0.21 -2.31
CA THR A 87 0.17 -0.07 -3.38
C THR A 87 -0.33 1.23 -4.02
N ALA A 88 -0.76 2.20 -3.21
CA ALA A 88 -1.21 3.50 -3.71
C ALA A 88 -0.08 4.29 -4.39
N ALA A 89 1.16 4.20 -3.90
CA ALA A 89 2.32 4.80 -4.51
C ALA A 89 2.64 4.16 -5.87
N MET A 90 2.61 2.84 -5.98
CA MET A 90 2.88 2.10 -7.22
C MET A 90 1.81 2.35 -8.28
N ALA A 91 0.54 2.46 -7.90
CA ALA A 91 -0.52 2.90 -8.80
C ALA A 91 -0.23 4.28 -9.40
N ARG A 92 0.17 5.26 -8.57
CA ARG A 92 0.56 6.60 -9.07
C ARG A 92 1.84 6.58 -9.90
N LYS A 93 2.81 5.72 -9.56
CA LYS A 93 4.02 5.53 -10.36
C LYS A 93 3.67 4.98 -11.74
N PHE A 94 2.72 4.05 -11.81
CA PHE A 94 2.25 3.48 -13.06
C PHE A 94 1.58 4.50 -13.97
N GLU A 95 0.64 5.29 -13.46
CA GLU A 95 0.04 6.39 -14.23
C GLU A 95 1.10 7.38 -14.76
N ARG A 96 2.08 7.74 -13.92
CA ARG A 96 3.18 8.63 -14.32
C ARG A 96 4.09 8.03 -15.38
N SER A 97 4.29 6.70 -15.35
CA SER A 97 5.12 5.98 -16.33
C SER A 97 4.47 6.02 -17.72
N GLN A 98 3.14 5.90 -17.78
CA GLN A 98 2.39 5.97 -19.04
C GLN A 98 2.48 7.34 -19.71
N ARG A 99 2.51 8.44 -18.94
CA ARG A 99 2.60 9.81 -19.46
C ARG A 99 3.95 10.16 -20.10
N ARG A 100 5.00 9.35 -19.90
CA ARG A 100 6.37 9.61 -20.39
C ARG A 100 6.70 8.86 -21.69
N HIS A 101 5.73 8.72 -22.60
CA HIS A 101 5.87 8.09 -23.92
C HIS A 101 6.26 6.61 -23.87
N TRP A 102 5.45 5.81 -23.17
CA TRP A 102 5.40 4.37 -23.39
C TRP A 102 5.16 4.06 -24.89
N PRO A 103 5.82 3.05 -25.51
CA PRO A 103 5.44 2.58 -26.85
C PRO A 103 4.02 2.01 -26.79
N GLY A 104 3.01 2.85 -27.06
CA GLY A 104 1.58 2.55 -26.91
C GLY A 104 0.80 3.48 -25.98
N ALA A 105 1.41 4.53 -25.42
CA ALA A 105 0.66 5.60 -24.75
C ALA A 105 -0.24 6.31 -25.78
N LYS A 106 -1.57 6.26 -25.59
CA LYS A 106 -2.47 7.19 -26.28
C LYS A 106 -2.13 8.59 -25.76
N GLU A 107 -1.97 9.55 -26.68
CA GLU A 107 -1.73 10.94 -26.32
C GLU A 107 -2.78 11.41 -25.31
N PRO A 108 -2.37 12.00 -24.16
CA PRO A 108 -3.33 12.54 -23.22
C PRO A 108 -3.96 13.80 -23.82
N HIS A 109 -5.21 13.70 -24.29
CA HIS A 109 -6.09 14.85 -24.42
C HIS A 109 -6.32 15.43 -23.02
N TYR A 110 -5.62 16.51 -22.69
CA TYR A 110 -5.90 17.30 -21.51
C TYR A 110 -7.26 18.00 -21.70
N GLY A 111 -8.29 17.45 -21.07
CA GLY A 111 -9.46 18.23 -20.68
C GLY A 111 -9.22 18.76 -19.28
N GLU A 112 -9.13 20.08 -19.16
CA GLU A 112 -9.11 20.80 -17.89
C GLU A 112 -10.40 20.51 -17.10
N GLY A 113 -10.30 20.24 -15.80
CA GLY A 113 -11.45 20.03 -14.92
C GLY A 113 -11.03 19.77 -13.47
N GLU A 114 -11.45 20.70 -12.61
CA GLU A 114 -11.20 20.96 -11.18
C GLU A 114 -11.14 19.77 -10.20
#